data_AF-A0A2E9EZ13-F1
#
_entry.id   AF-A0A2E9EZ13-F1
#
_cell.length_a   1.000
_cell.length_b   1.000
_cell.length_c   1.000
_cell.angle_alpha   90.00
_cell.angle_beta   90.00
_cell.angle_gamma   90.00
#
_symmetry.space_group_name_H-M   'P 1'
#
loop_
_entity.id
_entity.type
_entity.pdbx_description
1 polymer ?
#
loop_
_entity_poly.entity_id
_entity_poly.type
_entity_poly.pdbx_seq_one_letter_code
_entity_poly.pdbx_strand_id
1 'polypeptide(L)'
;MKQSIKFHRYSINFEKAPNSQTANGEIEGALIKINGGHACIQPWKTLGDNDLEYHLESIASNKPTDIAKAAIKCCSIDGKARSNKVDLFQSLTTPKYHLTFNPDDLLNIDPTSINSFTHLKIKSNENFVNTIEIINKFSQFKIRLDFNESITPDQLMDFNESISSHTRNKIDFIEDPFPYDPDLWSHYQKQTGLNF
;
A
#
# COMPACT_ATOMS: atom_id res chain seq x y z
N MET A 1 -1.20 -33.48 19.36
CA MET A 1 -2.23 -32.51 19.82
C MET A 1 -2.73 -31.76 18.60
N LYS A 2 -4.05 -31.63 18.39
CA LYS A 2 -4.58 -30.80 17.30
C LYS A 2 -4.18 -29.35 17.56
N GLN A 3 -3.59 -28.70 16.57
CA GLN A 3 -3.23 -27.29 16.63
C GLN A 3 -4.51 -26.47 16.84
N SER A 4 -4.59 -25.74 17.96
CA SER A 4 -5.73 -24.85 18.21
C SER A 4 -5.48 -23.54 17.47
N ILE A 5 -6.33 -23.25 16.49
CA ILE A 5 -6.36 -21.99 15.75
C ILE A 5 -7.55 -21.20 16.29
N LYS A 6 -7.32 -19.94 16.68
CA LYS A 6 -8.37 -19.03 17.15
C LYS A 6 -8.45 -17.83 16.23
N PHE A 7 -9.68 -17.40 15.97
CA PHE A 7 -9.97 -16.20 15.19
C PHE A 7 -10.73 -15.20 16.05
N HIS A 8 -10.43 -13.91 15.90
CA HIS A 8 -11.18 -12.81 16.48
C HIS A 8 -11.44 -11.78 15.40
N ARG A 9 -12.68 -11.67 14.94
CA ARG A 9 -13.07 -10.72 13.88
C ARG A 9 -13.03 -9.30 14.42
N TYR A 10 -12.67 -8.38 13.54
CA TYR A 10 -12.70 -6.95 13.80
C TYR A 10 -13.11 -6.22 12.53
N SER A 11 -13.42 -4.95 12.70
CA SER A 11 -13.66 -4.02 11.62
C SER A 11 -12.90 -2.73 11.87
N ILE A 12 -12.31 -2.17 10.81
CA ILE A 12 -11.66 -0.86 10.82
C ILE A 12 -12.55 0.13 10.11
N ASN A 13 -12.91 1.20 10.81
CA ASN A 13 -13.67 2.32 10.26
C ASN A 13 -12.70 3.46 9.97
N PHE A 14 -12.61 3.88 8.70
CA PHE A 14 -11.76 4.99 8.31
C PHE A 14 -12.54 6.31 8.34
N GLU A 15 -11.94 7.36 8.90
CA GLU A 15 -12.51 8.71 8.86
C GLU A 15 -12.50 9.31 7.44
N LYS A 16 -11.53 8.90 6.61
CA LYS A 16 -11.38 9.27 5.21
C LYS A 16 -11.05 8.04 4.37
N ALA A 17 -11.39 8.07 3.09
CA ALA A 17 -11.05 7.02 2.12
C ALA A 17 -9.55 6.69 2.19
N PRO A 18 -9.17 5.41 2.44
CA PRO A 18 -7.77 5.04 2.60
C PRO A 18 -7.00 4.99 1.28
N ASN A 19 -7.66 4.92 0.12
CA ASN A 19 -7.07 4.94 -1.23
C ASN A 19 -8.12 5.30 -2.29
N SER A 20 -7.73 5.44 -3.55
CA SER A 20 -8.62 5.82 -4.66
C SER A 20 -9.70 4.76 -4.98
N GLN A 21 -9.43 3.48 -4.71
CA GLN A 21 -10.35 2.37 -4.99
C GLN A 21 -11.31 2.04 -3.83
N THR A 22 -11.04 2.56 -2.63
CA THR A 22 -11.76 2.22 -1.41
C THR A 22 -12.42 3.47 -0.87
N ALA A 23 -13.73 3.61 -1.11
CA ALA A 23 -14.53 4.68 -0.53
C ALA A 23 -14.49 4.66 1.01
N ASN A 24 -15.02 5.73 1.64
CA ASN A 24 -15.29 5.74 3.08
C ASN A 24 -16.07 4.47 3.45
N GLY A 25 -15.54 3.67 4.38
CA GLY A 25 -16.12 2.38 4.65
C GLY A 25 -15.40 1.56 5.71
N GLU A 26 -16.12 0.53 6.14
CA GLU A 26 -15.67 -0.48 7.07
C GLU A 26 -14.86 -1.55 6.33
N ILE A 27 -13.64 -1.83 6.79
CA ILE A 27 -12.85 -2.97 6.31
C ILE A 27 -12.82 -4.03 7.38
N GLU A 28 -13.31 -5.21 7.02
CA GLU A 28 -13.32 -6.37 7.90
C GLU A 28 -11.95 -7.05 7.91
N GLY A 29 -11.60 -7.58 9.09
CA GLY A 29 -10.43 -8.43 9.26
C GLY A 29 -10.62 -9.40 10.40
N ALA A 30 -9.61 -10.24 10.61
CA ALA A 30 -9.55 -11.10 11.77
C ALA A 30 -8.12 -11.16 12.32
N LEU A 31 -8.01 -11.08 13.64
CA LEU A 31 -6.82 -11.52 14.34
C LEU A 31 -6.81 -13.04 14.39
N ILE A 32 -5.67 -13.62 14.06
CA ILE A 32 -5.44 -15.06 14.15
C ILE A 32 -4.44 -15.34 15.28
N LYS A 33 -4.68 -16.40 16.04
CA LYS A 33 -3.76 -16.88 17.08
C LYS A 33 -3.44 -18.35 16.89
N ILE A 34 -2.15 -18.63 16.78
CA ILE A 34 -1.62 -19.98 16.53
C ILE A 34 -0.34 -20.16 17.37
N ASN A 35 -0.29 -21.20 18.21
CA ASN A 35 0.90 -21.58 19.00
C ASN A 35 1.54 -20.41 19.78
N GLY A 36 0.73 -19.53 20.34
CA GLY A 36 1.19 -18.37 21.12
C GLY A 36 1.53 -17.12 20.30
N GLY A 37 1.61 -17.24 18.97
CA GLY A 37 1.80 -16.11 18.07
C GLY A 37 0.50 -15.54 17.50
N HIS A 38 0.57 -14.29 17.05
CA HIS A 38 -0.55 -13.50 16.53
C HIS A 38 -0.21 -12.92 15.16
N ALA A 39 -1.22 -12.77 14.32
CA ALA A 39 -1.17 -12.05 13.06
C ALA A 39 -2.58 -11.56 12.70
N CYS A 40 -2.72 -10.84 11.59
CA CYS A 40 -4.00 -10.44 11.03
C CYS A 40 -4.20 -11.01 9.63
N ILE A 41 -5.47 -11.12 9.25
CA ILE A 41 -5.95 -11.27 7.87
C ILE A 41 -6.92 -10.13 7.64
N GLN A 42 -6.63 -9.28 6.67
CA GLN A 42 -7.47 -8.14 6.30
C GLN A 42 -7.43 -7.98 4.78
N PRO A 43 -8.30 -8.69 4.05
CA PRO A 43 -8.34 -8.57 2.61
C PRO A 43 -8.91 -7.22 2.18
N TRP A 44 -8.40 -6.71 1.06
CA TRP A 44 -8.87 -5.51 0.40
C TRP A 44 -9.60 -5.90 -0.88
N LYS A 45 -10.91 -6.14 -0.79
CA LYS A 45 -11.74 -6.54 -1.95
C LYS A 45 -11.65 -5.54 -3.12
N THR A 46 -11.54 -4.26 -2.79
CA THR A 46 -11.35 -3.15 -3.72
C THR A 46 -10.00 -3.18 -4.44
N LEU A 47 -9.03 -3.96 -3.95
CA LEU A 47 -7.72 -4.19 -4.56
C LEU A 47 -7.59 -5.62 -5.12
N GLY A 48 -8.71 -6.31 -5.33
CA GLY A 48 -8.76 -7.62 -5.98
C GLY A 48 -8.72 -8.83 -5.05
N ASP A 49 -8.66 -8.63 -3.73
CA ASP A 49 -8.73 -9.76 -2.78
C ASP A 49 -10.13 -10.38 -2.72
N ASN A 50 -10.20 -11.66 -2.31
CA ASN A 50 -11.45 -12.29 -1.93
C ASN A 50 -11.91 -11.79 -0.54
N ASP A 51 -13.13 -12.11 -0.13
CA ASP A 51 -13.61 -11.72 1.20
C ASP A 51 -12.90 -12.43 2.36
N LEU A 52 -13.11 -11.92 3.58
CA LEU A 52 -12.50 -12.46 4.78
C LEU A 52 -12.87 -13.94 5.00
N GLU A 53 -14.11 -14.33 4.70
CA GLU A 53 -14.58 -15.69 4.95
C GLU A 53 -13.82 -16.70 4.10
N TYR A 54 -13.66 -16.41 2.81
CA TYR A 54 -12.86 -17.19 1.87
C TYR A 54 -11.46 -17.49 2.44
N HIS A 55 -10.80 -16.48 3.01
CA HIS A 55 -9.48 -16.66 3.61
C HIS A 55 -9.51 -17.47 4.91
N LEU A 56 -10.50 -17.27 5.78
CA LEU A 56 -10.63 -18.02 7.04
C LEU A 56 -10.98 -19.50 6.80
N GLU A 57 -11.89 -19.79 5.89
CA GLU A 57 -12.27 -21.16 5.49
C GLU A 57 -11.08 -21.89 4.85
N SER A 58 -10.22 -21.18 4.12
CA SER A 58 -8.99 -21.76 3.54
C SER A 58 -8.04 -22.32 4.62
N ILE A 59 -8.02 -21.71 5.81
CA ILE A 59 -7.26 -22.20 6.97
C ILE A 59 -7.95 -23.44 7.56
N ALA A 60 -9.26 -23.36 7.77
CA ALA A 60 -10.03 -24.45 8.36
C ALA A 60 -10.00 -25.74 7.51
N SER A 61 -9.97 -25.58 6.18
CA SER A 61 -9.89 -26.67 5.20
C SER A 61 -8.46 -27.16 4.92
N ASN A 62 -7.45 -26.61 5.60
CA ASN A 62 -6.03 -26.92 5.38
C ASN A 62 -5.57 -26.72 3.93
N LYS A 63 -6.14 -25.72 3.24
CA LYS A 63 -5.78 -25.28 1.89
C LYS A 63 -5.61 -23.76 1.90
N PRO A 64 -4.64 -23.22 2.66
CA PRO A 64 -4.57 -21.79 2.88
C PRO A 64 -4.31 -21.05 1.57
N THR A 65 -5.06 -19.97 1.37
CA THR A 65 -4.78 -18.92 0.37
C THR A 65 -3.44 -18.22 0.66
N ASP A 66 -2.93 -17.42 -0.25
CA ASP A 66 -1.62 -16.77 -0.04
C ASP A 66 -1.64 -15.75 1.10
N ILE A 67 -2.72 -14.98 1.25
CA ILE A 67 -2.94 -14.12 2.43
C ILE A 67 -2.97 -14.97 3.72
N ALA A 68 -3.68 -16.10 3.72
CA ALA A 68 -3.72 -16.99 4.88
C ALA A 68 -2.35 -17.61 5.19
N LYS A 69 -1.57 -18.01 4.18
CA LYS A 69 -0.19 -18.51 4.35
C LYS A 69 0.70 -17.44 4.98
N ALA A 70 0.60 -16.20 4.50
CA ALA A 70 1.35 -15.07 5.06
C ALA A 70 1.00 -14.85 6.53
N ALA A 71 -0.29 -14.85 6.87
CA ALA A 71 -0.75 -14.70 8.25
C ALA A 71 -0.25 -15.84 9.16
N ILE A 72 -0.33 -17.10 8.70
CA ILE A 72 0.20 -18.27 9.44
C ILE A 72 1.71 -18.13 9.68
N LYS A 73 2.45 -17.67 8.66
CA LYS A 73 3.90 -17.42 8.78
C LYS A 73 4.19 -16.31 9.80
N CYS A 74 3.44 -15.21 9.78
CA CYS A 74 3.55 -14.14 10.77
C CYS A 74 3.27 -14.64 12.19
N CYS A 75 2.22 -15.44 12.39
CA CYS A 75 1.94 -16.10 13.66
C CYS A 75 3.13 -16.96 14.11
N SER A 76 3.73 -17.75 13.22
CA SER A 76 4.89 -18.58 13.57
C SER A 76 6.09 -17.74 14.03
N ILE A 77 6.36 -16.63 13.34
CA ILE A 77 7.45 -15.71 13.67
C ILE A 77 7.19 -15.01 15.02
N ASP A 78 6.00 -14.43 15.20
CA ASP A 78 5.59 -13.76 16.45
C ASP A 78 5.60 -14.73 17.64
N GLY A 79 5.08 -15.95 17.46
CA GLY A 79 5.08 -16.97 18.51
C GLY A 79 6.49 -17.37 18.96
N LYS A 80 7.41 -17.54 18.02
CA LYS A 80 8.82 -17.84 18.31
C LYS A 80 9.53 -16.67 19.00
N ALA A 81 9.24 -15.43 18.59
CA ALA A 81 9.81 -14.25 19.23
C ALA A 81 9.33 -14.12 20.69
N ARG A 82 8.02 -14.30 20.93
CA ARG A 82 7.42 -14.28 22.27
C ARG A 82 7.97 -15.38 23.17
N SER A 83 8.10 -16.61 22.67
CA SER A 83 8.67 -17.71 23.49
C SER A 83 10.10 -17.43 23.93
N ASN A 84 10.85 -16.69 23.11
CA ASN A 84 12.23 -16.31 23.36
C ASN A 84 12.38 -14.94 24.05
N LYS A 85 11.27 -14.25 24.36
CA LYS A 85 11.26 -12.87 24.90
C LYS A 85 12.06 -11.88 24.04
N VAL A 86 11.99 -12.07 22.72
CA VAL A 86 12.62 -11.18 21.73
C VAL A 86 11.57 -10.22 21.19
N ASP A 87 11.91 -8.94 21.15
CA ASP A 87 11.14 -7.94 20.42
C ASP A 87 11.54 -7.97 18.95
N LEU A 88 10.59 -8.26 18.06
CA LEU A 88 10.80 -8.33 16.61
C LEU A 88 11.25 -6.99 16.01
N PHE A 89 10.97 -5.87 16.68
CA PHE A 89 11.22 -4.52 16.17
C PHE A 89 12.50 -3.88 16.72
N GLN A 90 13.09 -4.43 17.79
CA GLN A 90 14.20 -3.81 18.52
C GLN A 90 15.42 -3.45 17.64
N SER A 91 15.68 -4.21 16.58
CA SER A 91 16.82 -3.99 15.68
C SER A 91 16.41 -3.57 14.27
N LEU A 92 15.16 -3.16 14.08
CA LEU A 92 14.67 -2.64 12.80
C LEU A 92 14.73 -1.12 12.80
N THR A 93 15.23 -0.55 11.72
CA THR A 93 15.16 0.89 11.46
C THR A 93 14.17 1.14 10.36
N THR A 94 13.26 2.10 10.55
CA THR A 94 12.37 2.55 9.48
C THR A 94 13.21 3.07 8.30
N PRO A 95 13.03 2.52 7.09
CA PRO A 95 13.78 3.01 5.95
C PRO A 95 13.41 4.45 5.63
N LYS A 96 14.42 5.29 5.36
CA LYS A 96 14.25 6.70 5.00
C LYS A 96 13.49 6.92 3.68
N TYR A 97 13.29 5.88 2.88
CA TYR A 97 12.60 5.93 1.60
C TYR A 97 11.13 5.45 1.69
N HIS A 98 10.57 5.38 2.89
CA HIS A 98 9.22 4.86 3.10
C HIS A 98 8.38 5.81 3.96
N LEU A 99 7.85 6.85 3.32
CA LEU A 99 6.89 7.77 3.89
C LEU A 99 5.69 7.86 2.96
N THR A 100 4.50 7.55 3.46
CA THR A 100 3.26 7.51 2.65
C THR A 100 2.24 8.46 3.23
N PHE A 101 1.65 9.31 2.39
CA PHE A 101 0.57 10.20 2.78
C PHE A 101 -0.55 10.22 1.73
N ASN A 102 -1.74 10.58 2.18
CA ASN A 102 -2.79 11.02 1.27
C ASN A 102 -2.52 12.48 0.85
N PRO A 103 -2.93 12.89 -0.37
CA PRO A 103 -2.74 14.26 -0.87
C PRO A 103 -3.23 15.35 0.09
N ASP A 104 -4.44 15.18 0.63
CA ASP A 104 -5.07 16.18 1.49
C ASP A 104 -4.31 16.40 2.81
N ASP A 105 -3.63 15.35 3.30
CA ASP A 105 -2.83 15.45 4.52
C ASP A 105 -1.52 16.20 4.25
N LEU A 106 -0.96 16.09 3.03
CA LEU A 106 0.28 16.76 2.62
C LEU A 106 0.14 18.27 2.45
N LEU A 107 -1.05 18.79 2.13
CA LEU A 107 -1.26 20.23 1.96
C LEU A 107 -0.95 21.02 3.23
N ASN A 108 -1.14 20.42 4.41
CA ASN A 108 -0.91 21.07 5.71
C ASN A 108 0.45 20.75 6.35
N ILE A 109 1.25 19.86 5.75
CA ILE A 109 2.56 19.47 6.28
C ILE A 109 3.64 20.43 5.79
N ASP A 110 4.48 20.91 6.69
CA ASP A 110 5.73 21.58 6.36
C ASP A 110 6.76 20.54 5.88
N PRO A 111 7.24 20.62 4.63
CA PRO A 111 8.23 19.68 4.10
C PRO A 111 9.52 19.57 4.94
N THR A 112 9.89 20.61 5.70
CA THR A 112 11.08 20.60 6.56
C THR A 112 10.92 19.71 7.80
N SER A 113 9.67 19.47 8.25
CA SER A 113 9.37 18.65 9.43
C SER A 113 9.63 17.15 9.23
N ILE A 114 9.72 16.71 7.96
CA ILE A 114 9.91 15.31 7.56
C ILE A 114 11.21 15.11 6.76
N ASN A 115 12.20 16.00 6.94
CA ASN A 115 13.46 16.01 6.20
C ASN A 115 14.38 14.80 6.43
N SER A 116 14.07 13.94 7.41
CA SER A 116 14.80 12.70 7.67
C SER A 116 14.54 11.63 6.60
N PHE A 117 13.48 11.80 5.81
CA PHE A 117 13.12 10.94 4.69
C PHE A 117 13.72 11.45 3.37
N THR A 118 13.90 10.54 2.42
CA THR A 118 14.42 10.82 1.09
C THR A 118 13.37 10.61 0.00
N HIS A 119 12.34 9.80 0.27
CA HIS A 119 11.26 9.51 -0.67
C HIS A 119 9.90 9.73 -0.02
N LEU A 120 8.93 10.11 -0.84
CA LEU A 120 7.54 10.32 -0.46
C LEU A 120 6.63 9.57 -1.44
N LYS A 121 5.80 8.68 -0.92
CA LYS A 121 4.72 8.04 -1.66
C LYS A 121 3.45 8.89 -1.52
N ILE A 122 2.86 9.25 -2.66
CA ILE A 122 1.64 10.04 -2.76
C ILE A 122 0.60 9.19 -3.46
N LYS A 123 -0.56 9.00 -2.82
CA LYS A 123 -1.72 8.41 -3.49
C LYS A 123 -2.34 9.43 -4.42
N SER A 124 -2.51 9.13 -5.70
CA SER A 124 -2.97 10.07 -6.72
C SER A 124 -4.25 9.56 -7.39
N ASN A 125 -4.89 10.42 -8.16
CA ASN A 125 -6.07 10.14 -8.95
C ASN A 125 -6.06 11.03 -10.23
N GLU A 126 -7.16 11.07 -10.96
CA GLU A 126 -7.31 11.85 -12.19
C GLU A 126 -7.22 13.37 -12.03
N ASN A 127 -7.20 13.91 -10.79
CA ASN A 127 -6.96 15.33 -10.53
C ASN A 127 -5.46 15.65 -10.47
N PHE A 128 -4.84 15.77 -11.65
CA PHE A 128 -3.40 16.00 -11.77
C PHE A 128 -2.91 17.34 -11.21
N VAL A 129 -3.76 18.37 -11.13
CA VAL A 129 -3.37 19.68 -10.62
C VAL A 129 -2.87 19.57 -9.17
N ASN A 130 -3.62 18.87 -8.33
CA ASN A 130 -3.26 18.66 -6.92
C ASN A 130 -1.96 17.84 -6.81
N THR A 131 -1.85 16.76 -7.60
CA THR A 131 -0.66 15.91 -7.62
C THR A 131 0.59 16.69 -8.00
N ILE A 132 0.51 17.55 -9.03
CA ILE A 132 1.64 18.38 -9.49
C ILE A 132 2.01 19.44 -8.44
N GLU A 133 1.02 20.09 -7.82
CA GLU A 133 1.25 21.05 -6.75
C GLU A 133 2.02 20.41 -5.58
N ILE A 134 1.61 19.20 -5.16
CA ILE A 134 2.28 18.46 -4.09
C ILE A 134 3.70 18.06 -4.51
N ILE A 135 3.92 17.54 -5.72
CA ILE A 135 5.29 17.21 -6.19
C ILE A 135 6.21 18.43 -6.11
N ASN A 136 5.72 19.60 -6.52
CA ASN A 136 6.50 20.83 -6.51
C ASN A 136 6.76 21.32 -5.07
N LYS A 137 5.75 21.27 -4.20
CA LYS A 137 5.87 21.60 -2.76
C LYS A 137 6.90 20.70 -2.05
N PHE A 138 6.92 19.41 -2.38
CA PHE A 138 7.80 18.41 -1.79
C PHE A 138 9.01 18.09 -2.69
N SER A 139 9.51 19.09 -3.43
CA SER A 139 10.58 18.91 -4.42
C SER A 139 11.94 18.49 -3.84
N GLN A 140 12.16 18.53 -2.52
CA GLN A 140 13.37 17.92 -1.93
C GLN A 140 13.35 16.38 -1.90
N PHE A 141 12.19 15.76 -2.12
CA PHE A 141 12.03 14.30 -2.09
C PHE A 141 12.06 13.69 -3.49
N LYS A 142 12.34 12.38 -3.54
CA LYS A 142 11.95 11.54 -4.68
C LYS A 142 10.53 11.03 -4.49
N ILE A 143 9.70 11.19 -5.50
CA ILE A 143 8.25 10.98 -5.38
C ILE A 143 7.84 9.67 -6.04
N ARG A 144 7.13 8.83 -5.30
CA ARG A 144 6.44 7.65 -5.82
C ARG A 144 4.97 7.98 -5.91
N LEU A 145 4.41 7.94 -7.11
CA LEU A 145 2.99 8.19 -7.31
C LEU A 145 2.27 6.84 -7.33
N ASP A 146 1.15 6.73 -6.64
CA ASP A 146 0.35 5.50 -6.64
C ASP A 146 -1.08 5.85 -7.03
N PHE A 147 -1.51 5.39 -8.21
CA PHE A 147 -2.86 5.63 -8.69
C PHE A 147 -3.82 4.49 -8.32
N ASN A 148 -3.33 3.34 -7.84
CA ASN A 148 -4.14 2.13 -7.63
C ASN A 148 -5.10 1.86 -8.80
N GLU A 149 -4.58 1.86 -10.03
CA GLU A 149 -5.31 1.64 -11.28
C GLU A 149 -6.44 2.64 -11.58
N SER A 150 -6.39 3.85 -10.98
CA SER A 150 -7.49 4.83 -11.08
C SER A 150 -7.53 5.67 -12.36
N ILE A 151 -6.47 5.69 -13.16
CA ILE A 151 -6.44 6.49 -14.40
C ILE A 151 -6.48 5.59 -15.63
N THR A 152 -6.72 6.18 -16.80
CA THR A 152 -6.65 5.50 -18.09
C THR A 152 -5.30 5.75 -18.77
N PRO A 153 -4.96 4.98 -19.82
CA PRO A 153 -3.75 5.26 -20.59
C PRO A 153 -3.74 6.65 -21.25
N ASP A 154 -4.89 7.15 -21.71
CA ASP A 154 -5.00 8.52 -22.25
C ASP A 154 -4.78 9.56 -21.15
N GLN A 155 -5.34 9.36 -19.96
CA GLN A 155 -5.10 10.22 -18.81
C GLN A 155 -3.63 10.20 -18.36
N LEU A 156 -2.93 9.06 -18.49
CA LEU A 156 -1.48 9.00 -18.24
C LEU A 156 -0.72 9.87 -19.24
N MET A 157 -1.14 9.90 -20.51
CA MET A 157 -0.54 10.77 -21.53
C MET A 157 -0.78 12.24 -21.20
N ASP A 158 -2.01 12.61 -20.82
CA ASP A 158 -2.35 13.97 -20.37
C ASP A 158 -1.49 14.39 -19.17
N PHE A 159 -1.33 13.49 -18.18
CA PHE A 159 -0.45 13.72 -17.04
C PHE A 159 1.00 13.97 -17.50
N ASN A 160 1.51 13.09 -18.37
CA ASN A 160 2.87 13.16 -18.89
C ASN A 160 3.17 14.47 -19.65
N GLU A 161 2.18 15.00 -20.38
CA GLU A 161 2.27 16.29 -21.09
C GLU A 161 2.14 17.49 -20.15
N SER A 162 1.38 17.35 -19.06
CA SER A 162 1.17 18.42 -18.08
C SER A 162 2.36 18.67 -17.15
N ILE A 163 3.25 17.69 -16.96
CA ILE A 163 4.39 17.81 -16.03
C ILE A 163 5.61 18.49 -16.66
N SER A 164 6.17 19.46 -15.94
CA SER A 164 7.45 20.08 -16.33
C SER A 164 8.62 19.10 -16.22
N SER A 165 9.74 19.38 -16.90
CA SER A 165 10.98 18.61 -16.72
C SER A 165 11.47 18.60 -15.27
N HIS A 166 11.23 19.69 -14.52
CA HIS A 166 11.56 19.75 -13.10
C HIS A 166 10.74 18.74 -12.29
N THR A 167 9.41 18.77 -12.45
CA THR A 167 8.47 17.85 -11.80
C THR A 167 8.78 16.40 -12.16
N ARG A 168 9.01 16.10 -13.44
CA ARG A 168 9.40 14.76 -13.92
C ARG A 168 10.64 14.24 -13.23
N ASN A 169 11.68 15.06 -13.07
CA ASN A 169 12.94 14.65 -12.43
C ASN A 169 12.78 14.29 -10.94
N LYS A 170 11.65 14.64 -10.31
CA LYS A 170 11.33 14.25 -8.94
C LYS A 170 10.62 12.91 -8.85
N ILE A 171 9.94 12.47 -9.91
CA ILE A 171 9.26 11.18 -9.94
C ILE A 171 10.32 10.05 -9.95
N ASP A 172 10.19 9.12 -9.01
CA ASP A 172 10.98 7.88 -8.90
C ASP A 172 10.34 6.81 -9.79
N PHE A 173 9.07 6.51 -9.54
CA PHE A 173 8.21 5.69 -10.39
C PHE A 173 6.74 5.99 -10.10
N ILE A 174 5.88 5.47 -10.97
CA ILE A 174 4.43 5.44 -10.81
C ILE A 174 4.03 3.99 -10.52
N GLU A 175 3.22 3.78 -9.50
CA GLU A 175 2.66 2.51 -9.08
C GLU A 175 1.24 2.44 -9.64
N ASP A 176 0.95 1.35 -10.35
CA ASP A 176 -0.35 0.98 -10.85
C ASP A 176 -1.12 2.16 -11.47
N PRO A 177 -0.66 2.77 -12.58
CA PRO A 177 -1.40 3.87 -13.20
C PRO A 177 -2.80 3.43 -13.64
N PHE A 178 -2.87 2.29 -14.31
CA PHE A 178 -4.08 1.66 -14.85
C PHE A 178 -3.93 0.13 -14.75
N PRO A 179 -4.99 -0.67 -14.96
CA PRO A 179 -4.94 -2.12 -14.80
C PRO A 179 -3.75 -2.77 -15.52
N TYR A 180 -3.10 -3.70 -14.83
CA TYR A 180 -1.88 -4.31 -15.34
C TYR A 180 -2.12 -5.09 -16.65
N ASP A 181 -1.46 -4.63 -17.71
CA ASP A 181 -1.31 -5.34 -18.96
C ASP A 181 0.15 -5.15 -19.43
N PRO A 182 0.93 -6.22 -19.59
CA PRO A 182 2.37 -6.13 -19.85
C PRO A 182 2.70 -5.42 -21.17
N ASP A 183 1.88 -5.61 -22.19
CA ASP A 183 2.12 -5.03 -23.51
C ASP A 183 1.77 -3.54 -23.51
N LEU A 184 0.64 -3.17 -22.89
CA LEU A 184 0.26 -1.77 -22.72
C LEU A 184 1.24 -1.03 -21.82
N TRP A 185 1.64 -1.60 -20.68
CA TRP A 185 2.60 -0.95 -19.78
C TRP A 185 3.94 -0.71 -20.49
N SER A 186 4.48 -1.72 -21.18
CA SER A 186 5.72 -1.56 -21.94
C SER A 186 5.60 -0.51 -23.05
N HIS A 187 4.44 -0.44 -23.71
CA HIS A 187 4.18 0.56 -24.74
C HIS A 187 4.21 1.98 -24.16
N TYR A 188 3.44 2.25 -23.10
CA TYR A 188 3.33 3.59 -22.53
C TYR A 188 4.60 4.01 -21.75
N GLN A 189 5.34 3.09 -21.13
CA GLN A 189 6.65 3.39 -20.56
C GLN A 189 7.62 3.91 -21.64
N LYS A 190 7.67 3.26 -22.81
CA LYS A 190 8.53 3.68 -23.92
C LYS A 190 8.11 5.04 -24.48
N GLN A 191 6.80 5.27 -24.59
CA GLN A 191 6.25 6.50 -25.15
C GLN A 191 6.42 7.70 -24.21
N THR A 192 6.18 7.51 -22.91
CA THR A 192 6.22 8.58 -21.90
C THR A 192 7.61 8.80 -21.33
N GLY A 193 8.45 7.76 -21.28
CA GLY A 193 9.71 7.74 -20.54
C GLY A 193 9.53 7.74 -19.01
N LEU A 194 8.31 7.54 -18.51
CA LEU A 194 8.02 7.34 -17.09
C LEU A 194 8.24 5.88 -16.72
N ASN A 195 8.68 5.65 -15.49
CA ASN A 195 8.90 4.32 -14.94
C ASN A 195 7.65 3.87 -14.17
N PHE A 196 7.05 2.75 -14.56
CA PHE A 196 5.94 2.07 -13.88
C PHE A 196 5.82 0.61 -14.30
#